data_AF-A0A2T7Q325-F1
#
_entry.id   AF-A0A2T7Q325-F1
#
_cell.length_a   1.000
_cell.length_b   1.000
_cell.length_c   1.000
_cell.angle_alpha   90.00
_cell.angle_beta   90.00
_cell.angle_gamma   90.00
#
_symmetry.space_group_name_H-M   'P 1'
#
loop_
_entity.id
_entity.type
_entity.pdbx_description
1 polymer ?
#
loop_
_entity_poly.entity_id
_entity_poly.type
_entity_poly.pdbx_seq_one_letter_code
_entity_poly.pdbx_strand_id
1 'polypeptide(L)'
;MNNRLFLRDGKWAFPGNDIDDGRYRLSLYLSDDEGKTWKWRTAIENHEKNEGGYSYPSLIQGKDGFLHMTYSYHNDKKVKSVKYVVVDPARILQ
;
A
#
# COMPACT_ATOMS: atom_id res chain seq x y z
N MET A 1 5.99 -13.45 4.10
CA MET A 1 4.68 -13.03 3.56
C MET A 1 4.89 -12.55 2.13
N ASN A 2 4.06 -12.98 1.19
CA ASN A 2 4.11 -12.47 -0.18
C ASN A 2 3.44 -11.09 -0.19
N ASN A 3 4.23 -10.02 -0.35
CA ASN A 3 3.73 -8.64 -0.32
C ASN A 3 3.15 -8.18 -1.67
N ARG A 4 2.86 -9.10 -2.61
CA ARG A 4 2.31 -8.76 -3.93
C ARG A 4 1.01 -9.50 -4.19
N LEU A 5 0.09 -8.83 -4.88
CA LEU A 5 -1.22 -9.36 -5.27
C LEU A 5 -1.36 -9.32 -6.79
N PHE A 6 -1.81 -10.42 -7.38
CA PHE A 6 -2.23 -10.46 -8.79
C PHE A 6 -3.68 -9.99 -8.90
N LEU A 7 -3.90 -8.94 -9.67
CA LEU A 7 -5.23 -8.39 -9.90
C LEU A 7 -5.95 -9.16 -11.02
N ARG A 8 -7.29 -9.14 -10.99
CA ARG A 8 -8.11 -9.82 -12.02
C ARG A 8 -7.91 -9.28 -13.43
N ASP A 9 -7.38 -8.07 -13.58
CA ASP A 9 -7.07 -7.44 -14.87
C ASP A 9 -5.63 -7.71 -15.35
N GLY A 10 -4.91 -8.63 -14.68
CA GLY A 10 -3.55 -9.05 -15.03
C GLY A 10 -2.44 -8.19 -14.43
N LYS A 11 -2.77 -7.04 -13.81
CA LYS A 11 -1.77 -6.18 -13.16
C LYS A 11 -1.31 -6.76 -11.83
N TRP A 12 -0.15 -6.29 -11.37
CA TRP A 12 0.38 -6.60 -10.05
C TRP A 12 0.22 -5.40 -9.15
N ALA A 13 -0.22 -5.63 -7.92
CA ALA A 13 -0.30 -4.62 -6.87
C ALA A 13 0.70 -4.95 -5.75
N PHE A 14 1.44 -3.96 -5.30
CA PHE A 14 2.43 -4.10 -4.22
C PHE A 14 2.31 -2.93 -3.24
N PRO A 15 1.94 -3.17 -1.97
CA PRO A 15 2.10 -2.18 -0.92
C PRO A 15 3.53 -2.19 -0.35
N GLY A 16 4.14 -1.01 -0.19
CA GLY A 16 5.49 -0.88 0.36
C GLY A 16 5.82 0.54 0.81
N ASN A 17 6.91 0.67 1.57
CA ASN A 17 7.48 1.97 1.92
C ASN A 17 8.52 2.35 0.83
N ASP A 18 8.35 3.49 0.16
CA ASP A 18 9.28 4.10 -0.83
C ASP A 18 10.34 5.01 -0.19
N ILE A 19 10.72 4.70 1.04
CA ILE A 19 11.76 5.41 1.76
C ILE A 19 12.66 4.37 2.41
N ASP A 20 13.95 4.63 2.41
CA ASP A 20 14.98 3.75 2.98
C ASP A 20 15.31 4.10 4.43
N ASP A 21 14.96 5.31 4.87
CA ASP A 21 15.30 5.86 6.18
C ASP A 21 14.17 5.77 7.23
N GLY A 22 13.10 5.03 6.93
CA GLY A 22 11.99 4.89 7.86
C GLY A 22 10.77 4.17 7.29
N ARG A 23 9.65 4.30 8.00
CA ARG A 23 8.36 3.69 7.64
C ARG A 23 7.19 4.66 7.73
N TYR A 24 7.48 5.96 7.66
CA TYR A 24 6.49 7.05 7.78
C TYR A 24 5.69 7.29 6.48
N ARG A 25 6.03 6.61 5.37
CA ARG A 25 5.30 6.67 4.10
C ARG A 25 4.95 5.28 3.62
N LEU A 26 3.66 4.99 3.42
CA LEU A 26 3.16 3.74 2.84
C LEU A 26 2.53 4.04 1.49
N SER A 27 2.99 3.36 0.46
CA SER A 27 2.57 3.56 -0.91
C SER A 27 2.06 2.25 -1.52
N LEU A 28 1.16 2.37 -2.50
CA LEU A 28 0.67 1.27 -3.32
C LEU A 28 1.16 1.46 -4.76
N TYR A 29 1.82 0.45 -5.29
CA TYR A 29 2.35 0.42 -6.65
C TYR A 29 1.55 -0.53 -7.52
N LEU A 30 1.36 -0.14 -8.79
CA LEU A 30 0.79 -0.99 -9.82
C LEU A 30 1.80 -1.22 -10.95
N SER A 31 1.83 -2.43 -11.45
CA SER A 31 2.64 -2.85 -12.59
C SER A 31 1.78 -3.62 -13.60
N ASP A 32 2.03 -3.39 -14.88
CA ASP A 32 1.45 -4.12 -16.01
C ASP A 32 2.48 -5.02 -16.73
N ASP A 33 3.69 -5.16 -16.18
CA ASP A 33 4.81 -5.87 -16.77
C ASP A 33 5.51 -6.81 -15.77
N GLU A 34 4.71 -7.44 -14.90
CA GLU A 34 5.14 -8.44 -13.92
C GLU A 34 6.17 -7.91 -12.91
N GLY A 35 6.04 -6.63 -12.55
CA GLY A 35 6.90 -5.97 -11.57
C GLY A 35 8.26 -5.52 -12.11
N LYS A 36 8.48 -5.54 -13.43
CA LYS A 36 9.69 -4.96 -14.04
C LYS A 36 9.70 -3.44 -13.90
N THR A 37 8.54 -2.81 -14.07
CA THR A 37 8.32 -1.38 -13.81
C THR A 37 7.07 -1.17 -12.96
N TRP A 38 7.08 -0.10 -12.18
CA TRP A 38 5.97 0.31 -11.31
C TRP A 38 5.45 1.66 -11.80
N LYS A 39 4.74 1.62 -12.94
CA LYS A 39 4.33 2.81 -13.70
C LYS A 39 3.42 3.72 -12.90
N TRP A 40 2.52 3.13 -12.11
CA TRP A 40 1.58 3.88 -11.30
C TRP A 40 1.85 3.66 -9.82
N ARG A 41 1.72 4.74 -9.04
CA ARG A 41 1.88 4.71 -7.59
C ARG A 41 0.99 5.74 -6.92
N THR A 42 0.55 5.45 -5.71
CA THR A 42 -0.12 6.42 -4.85
C THR A 42 0.32 6.25 -3.40
N ALA A 43 0.44 7.35 -2.67
CA ALA A 43 0.64 7.29 -1.23
C ALA A 43 -0.69 6.93 -0.56
N ILE A 44 -0.70 5.84 0.23
CA ILE A 44 -1.82 5.47 1.08
C ILE A 44 -1.75 6.26 2.39
N GLU A 45 -0.54 6.45 2.90
CA GLU A 45 -0.27 7.21 4.11
C GLU A 45 1.05 7.97 3.98
N ASN A 46 1.12 9.16 4.58
CA ASN A 46 2.29 10.01 4.53
C ASN A 46 2.37 10.87 5.80
N HIS A 47 3.16 10.43 6.77
CA HIS A 47 3.56 11.25 7.92
C HIS A 47 4.88 11.94 7.65
N GLU A 48 5.18 13.01 8.38
CA GLU A 48 6.55 13.50 8.46
C GLU A 48 7.46 12.52 9.21
N LYS A 49 8.77 12.66 9.00
CA LYS A 49 9.76 11.80 9.65
C LYS A 49 9.62 11.88 11.18
N ASN A 50 9.58 10.72 11.83
CA ASN A 50 9.40 10.51 13.28
C ASN A 50 7.98 10.80 13.83
N GLU A 51 6.98 11.13 13.00
CA GLU A 51 5.60 11.34 13.46
C GLU A 51 4.73 10.08 13.41
N GLY A 52 5.28 8.96 12.97
CA GLY A 52 4.59 7.67 12.98
C GLY A 52 5.19 6.66 12.03
N GLY A 53 4.47 5.56 11.84
CA GLY A 53 4.94 4.48 10.99
C GLY A 53 3.89 3.45 10.63
N TYR A 54 4.06 2.91 9.44
CA TYR A 54 3.18 1.94 8.81
C TYR A 54 3.98 0.67 8.52
N SER A 55 3.47 -0.50 8.89
CA SER A 55 4.21 -1.74 8.73
C SER A 55 3.31 -2.93 8.45
N TYR A 56 3.90 -3.96 7.85
CA TYR A 56 3.25 -5.25 7.59
C TYR A 56 1.92 -5.09 6.82
N PRO A 57 1.91 -4.43 5.66
CA PRO A 57 0.71 -4.34 4.87
C PRO A 57 0.28 -5.72 4.37
N SER A 58 -1.03 -5.94 4.33
CA SER A 58 -1.69 -7.08 3.69
C SER A 58 -2.73 -6.54 2.72
N LEU A 59 -2.90 -7.22 1.59
CA LEU A 59 -3.72 -6.76 0.48
C LEU A 59 -4.53 -7.91 -0.12
N ILE A 60 -5.83 -7.70 -0.31
CA ILE A 60 -6.71 -8.59 -1.07
C ILE A 60 -7.59 -7.79 -2.04
N GLN A 61 -8.05 -8.42 -3.12
CA GLN A 61 -9.02 -7.80 -4.04
C GLN A 61 -10.44 -8.33 -3.73
N GLY A 62 -11.34 -7.42 -3.34
CA GLY A 62 -12.75 -7.70 -3.10
C GLY A 62 -13.48 -8.11 -4.39
N LYS A 63 -14.71 -8.64 -4.29
CA LYS A 63 -15.51 -9.03 -5.48
C LYS A 63 -15.95 -7.82 -6.31
N ASP A 64 -16.06 -6.66 -5.67
CA ASP A 64 -16.32 -5.35 -6.25
C ASP A 64 -15.14 -4.81 -7.09
N GLY A 65 -13.98 -5.47 -7.04
CA GLY A 65 -12.78 -5.06 -7.76
C GLY A 65 -11.86 -4.11 -6.97
N PHE A 66 -12.31 -3.63 -5.81
CA PHE A 66 -11.51 -2.76 -4.95
C PHE A 66 -10.45 -3.54 -4.18
N LEU A 67 -9.41 -2.83 -3.76
CA LEU A 67 -8.32 -3.38 -2.97
C LEU A 67 -8.57 -3.08 -1.50
N HIS A 68 -8.64 -4.13 -0.70
CA HIS A 68 -8.84 -4.09 0.74
C HIS A 68 -7.46 -4.27 1.39
N MET A 69 -7.01 -3.26 2.12
CA MET A 69 -5.68 -3.22 2.71
C MET A 69 -5.75 -3.07 4.22
N THR A 70 -4.92 -3.82 4.93
CA THR A 70 -4.69 -3.65 6.37
C THR A 70 -3.22 -3.49 6.67
N TYR A 71 -2.86 -2.71 7.68
CA TYR A 71 -1.47 -2.53 8.12
C TYR A 71 -1.40 -2.14 9.59
N SER A 72 -0.26 -2.39 10.21
CA SER A 72 0.07 -1.84 11.53
C SER A 72 0.28 -0.34 11.42
N TYR A 73 -0.41 0.42 12.25
CA TYR A 73 -0.36 1.87 12.34
C TYR A 73 0.25 2.31 13.67
N HIS A 74 1.13 3.29 13.63
CA HIS A 74 1.76 3.91 14.78
C HIS A 74 1.77 5.43 14.59
N ASN A 75 1.42 6.19 15.61
CA ASN A 75 1.60 7.64 15.64
C ASN A 75 2.69 8.09 16.62
N ASP A 76 2.99 9.38 16.59
CA ASP A 76 3.88 10.12 17.49
C ASP A 76 3.57 9.90 18.99
N LYS A 77 2.29 9.71 19.33
CA LYS A 77 1.80 9.44 20.70
C LYS A 77 1.95 7.98 21.15
N LYS A 78 2.71 7.17 20.41
CA LYS A 78 2.95 5.73 20.67
C LYS A 78 1.68 4.87 20.69
N VAL A 79 0.58 5.35 20.13
CA VAL A 79 -0.63 4.53 19.94
C VAL A 79 -0.35 3.55 18.80
N LYS A 80 -0.71 2.27 19.02
CA LYS A 80 -0.56 1.20 18.03
C LYS A 80 -1.91 0.60 17.71
N SER A 81 -2.22 0.45 16.43
CA SER A 81 -3.46 -0.18 15.98
C SER A 81 -3.25 -0.88 14.64
N VAL A 82 -4.30 -1.55 14.17
CA VAL A 82 -4.41 -1.98 12.77
C VAL A 82 -5.38 -1.05 12.07
N LYS A 83 -4.95 -0.45 10.96
CA LYS A 83 -5.82 0.39 10.12
C LYS A 83 -6.27 -0.42 8.91
N TYR A 84 -7.48 -0.15 8.46
CA TYR A 84 -8.09 -0.76 7.28
C TYR A 84 -8.49 0.34 6.30
N VAL A 85 -8.18 0.15 5.03
CA VAL A 85 -8.52 1.07 3.94
C VAL A 85 -9.00 0.30 2.72
N VAL A 86 -9.82 0.97 1.92
CA VAL A 86 -10.30 0.47 0.62
C VAL A 86 -9.81 1.40 -0.46
N VAL A 87 -9.23 0.85 -1.52
CA VAL A 87 -8.64 1.59 -2.63
C VAL A 87 -9.29 1.15 -3.92
N ASP A 88 -9.76 2.11 -4.72
CA ASP A 88 -10.18 1.88 -6.09
C ASP A 88 -8.93 1.93 -7.01
N PRO A 89 -8.46 0.79 -7.54
CA PRO A 89 -7.25 0.75 -8.36
C PRO A 89 -7.41 1.53 -9.68
N ALA A 90 -8.63 1.73 -10.19
CA ALA A 90 -8.85 2.47 -11.42
C ALA A 90 -8.47 3.95 -11.30
N ARG A 91 -8.54 4.52 -10.10
CA ARG A 91 -8.13 5.91 -9.82
C ARG A 91 -6.61 6.12 -9.83
N ILE A 92 -5.83 5.04 -9.74
CA ILE A 92 -4.36 5.08 -9.74
C ILE A 92 -3.81 5.07 -11.17
N LEU A 93 -4.60 4.60 -12.14
CA LEU A 93 -4.18 4.44 -13.54
C LEU A 93 -4.23 5.73 -14.37
N GLN A 94 -4.62 6.85 -13.75
CA GLN A 94 -4.74 8.17 -14.40
C GLN A 94 -3.38 8.86 -14.57
#